data_AF-A0A4Y8NC60-F1
#
_entry.id   AF-A0A4Y8NC60-F1
#
_cell.length_a   1.000
_cell.length_b   1.000
_cell.length_c   1.000
_cell.angle_alpha   90.00
_cell.angle_beta   90.00
_cell.angle_gamma   90.00
#
_symmetry.space_group_name_H-M   'P 1'
#
loop_
_entity.id
_entity.type
_entity.pdbx_description
1 polymer ?
#
loop_
_entity_poly.entity_id
_entity_poly.type
_entity_poly.pdbx_seq_one_letter_code
_entity_poly.pdbx_strand_id
1 'polypeptide(L)' 'MTAGLDNEDHHAVPSPCINVCRMDASTGWCEGCLRTIDEIAGWSLFDDDAKRAVWDAIELRHAEFVARQPKVRR' A
#
# COMPACT_ATOMS: atom_id res chain seq x y z
N MET A 1 -6.04 34.73 -16.15
CA MET A 1 -6.83 33.56 -15.72
C MET A 1 -5.81 32.62 -15.10
N THR A 2 -5.88 32.44 -13.78
CA THR A 2 -4.79 32.17 -12.83
C THR A 2 -3.88 31.00 -13.18
N ALA A 3 -2.57 31.27 -13.14
CA ALA A 3 -1.51 30.28 -13.10
C ALA A 3 -1.21 29.90 -11.65
N GLY A 4 -1.08 28.59 -11.40
CA GLY A 4 -0.11 28.01 -10.48
C GLY A 4 -0.40 28.05 -8.98
N LEU A 5 -0.25 26.86 -8.39
CA LEU A 5 0.20 26.56 -7.02
C LEU A 5 -0.89 26.46 -5.93
N ASP A 6 -1.61 25.34 -5.93
CA ASP A 6 -2.04 24.66 -4.70
C ASP A 6 -1.53 23.21 -4.70
N ASN A 7 -0.25 23.01 -5.02
CA ASN A 7 0.41 21.75 -4.67
C ASN A 7 0.87 21.82 -3.21
N GLU A 8 -0.08 22.03 -2.31
CA GLU A 8 0.15 22.01 -0.87
C GLU A 8 0.31 20.55 -0.47
N ASP A 9 1.58 20.15 -0.47
CA ASP A 9 2.14 18.93 0.11
C ASP A 9 1.73 18.83 1.58
N HIS A 10 0.48 18.45 1.81
CA HIS A 10 0.01 18.07 3.11
C HIS A 10 0.73 16.77 3.45
N HIS A 11 1.43 16.80 4.58
CA HIS A 11 2.26 15.79 5.25
C HIS A 11 1.59 14.42 5.50
N ALA A 12 0.66 14.00 4.64
CA ALA A 12 -0.09 12.77 4.70
C ALA A 12 0.81 11.61 4.26
N VAL A 13 0.81 10.55 5.06
CA VAL A 13 1.55 9.33 4.75
C VAL A 13 1.19 8.82 3.34
N PRO A 14 2.18 8.60 2.45
CA PRO A 14 1.92 8.23 1.06
C PRO A 14 1.24 6.87 0.98
N SER A 15 0.38 6.69 -0.03
CA SER A 15 -0.28 5.41 -0.27
C SER A 15 0.70 4.41 -0.88
N PRO A 16 0.79 3.16 -0.38
CA PRO A 16 1.62 2.10 -0.94
C PRO A 16 1.06 1.53 -2.27
N CYS A 17 0.04 2.16 -2.86
CA CYS A 17 -0.61 1.67 -4.07
C CYS A 17 0.23 1.91 -5.32
N ILE A 18 0.55 0.84 -6.04
CA ILE A 18 1.28 0.90 -7.32
C ILE A 18 0.37 0.79 -8.56
N ASN A 19 -0.93 1.09 -8.41
CA ASN A 19 -1.96 0.90 -9.46
C ASN A 19 -2.12 -0.55 -9.93
N VAL A 20 -1.70 -1.51 -9.11
CA VAL A 20 -1.97 -2.94 -9.30
C VAL A 20 -2.98 -3.37 -8.25
N CYS A 21 -4.19 -3.72 -8.67
CA CYS A 21 -5.23 -4.26 -7.80
C CYS A 21 -5.48 -5.72 -8.19
N ARG A 22 -4.69 -6.61 -7.60
CA ARG A 22 -4.82 -8.05 -7.77
C ARG A 22 -4.70 -8.71 -6.41
N MET A 23 -5.75 -9.35 -5.96
CA MET A 23 -5.79 -9.99 -4.64
C MET A 23 -5.34 -11.44 -4.78
N ASP A 24 -4.34 -11.84 -4.01
CA ASP A 24 -3.98 -13.24 -3.86
C ASP A 24 -5.01 -13.92 -2.93
N ALA A 25 -5.72 -14.91 -3.45
CA ALA A 25 -6.74 -15.65 -2.70
C ALA A 25 -6.13 -16.50 -1.56
N SER A 26 -4.83 -16.76 -1.61
CA SER A 26 -4.13 -17.60 -0.63
C SER A 26 -3.77 -16.82 0.64
N THR A 27 -3.36 -15.56 0.50
CA THR A 27 -2.97 -14.65 1.59
C THR A 27 -4.05 -13.67 1.97
N GLY A 28 -4.95 -13.33 1.03
CA GLY A 28 -5.87 -12.21 1.18
C GLY A 28 -5.18 -10.84 1.06
N TRP A 29 -3.97 -10.78 0.49
CA TRP A 29 -3.23 -9.53 0.26
C TRP A 29 -3.21 -9.15 -1.21
N CYS A 30 -3.13 -7.86 -1.49
CA CYS A 30 -2.91 -7.36 -2.83
C CYS A 30 -1.47 -7.68 -3.27
N GLU A 31 -1.29 -8.38 -4.39
CA GLU A 31 0.03 -8.73 -4.93
C GLU A 31 0.88 -7.51 -5.31
N GLY A 32 0.26 -6.33 -5.46
CA GLY A 32 0.96 -5.08 -5.75
C GLY A 32 1.39 -4.28 -4.53
N CYS A 33 0.44 -4.01 -3.62
CA CYS A 33 0.68 -3.14 -2.46
C CYS A 33 0.69 -3.88 -1.11
N LEU A 34 0.47 -5.20 -1.12
CA LEU A 34 0.46 -6.08 0.06
C LEU A 34 -0.49 -5.65 1.18
N ARG A 35 -1.48 -4.83 0.83
CA ARG A 35 -2.61 -4.47 1.69
C ARG A 35 -3.76 -5.45 1.54
N THR A 36 -4.53 -5.57 2.59
CA THR A 36 -5.84 -6.24 2.60
C THR A 36 -6.91 -5.35 1.97
N ILE A 37 -8.05 -5.93 1.58
CA ILE A 37 -9.19 -5.19 1.03
C ILE A 37 -9.69 -4.13 2.02
N ASP A 38 -9.71 -4.44 3.32
CA ASP A 38 -10.19 -3.54 4.37
C ASP A 38 -9.29 -2.29 4.48
N GLU A 39 -7.97 -2.49 4.50
CA GLU A 39 -6.99 -1.39 4.49
C GLU A 39 -7.06 -0.55 3.20
N ILE A 40 -7.38 -1.17 2.06
CA ILE A 40 -7.57 -0.47 0.79
C ILE A 40 -8.83 0.41 0.84
N ALA A 41 -9.94 -0.14 1.32
CA ALA A 41 -11.23 0.56 1.41
C ALA A 41 -11.20 1.67 2.48
N GLY A 42 -10.52 1.44 3.60
CA GLY A 42 -10.43 2.36 4.73
C GLY A 42 -9.32 3.41 4.64
N TRP A 43 -8.44 3.37 3.64
CA TRP A 43 -7.23 4.19 3.60
C TRP A 43 -7.45 5.71 3.79
N SER A 44 -8.48 6.25 3.14
CA SER A 44 -8.80 7.68 3.24
C SER A 44 -9.35 8.08 4.61
N LEU A 45 -9.83 7.12 5.40
CA LEU A 45 -10.32 7.32 6.76
C LEU A 45 -9.23 7.14 7.82
N PHE A 46 -8.06 6.59 7.46
CA PHE A 46 -6.97 6.36 8.41
C PHE A 46 -6.21 7.64 8.73
N ASP A 47 -5.97 7.88 10.01
CA ASP A 47 -5.03 8.88 10.51
C ASP A 47 -3.58 8.50 10.17
N ASP A 48 -2.66 9.46 10.25
CA ASP A 48 -1.25 9.23 9.90
C ASP A 48 -0.55 8.17 10.76
N ASP A 49 -1.00 7.96 12.00
CA ASP A 49 -0.51 6.86 12.84
C ASP A 49 -0.97 5.49 12.30
N ALA A 50 -2.26 5.34 11.99
CA ALA A 50 -2.82 4.14 11.38
C ALA A 50 -2.20 3.84 10.01
N LYS A 51 -1.99 4.88 9.17
CA LYS A 51 -1.29 4.72 7.89
C LYS A 51 0.15 4.25 8.07
N ARG A 52 0.88 4.75 9.08
CA ARG A 52 2.22 4.27 9.41
C ARG A 52 2.22 2.82 9.91
N ALA A 53 1.22 2.44 10.72
CA ALA A 53 1.07 1.04 11.14
C ALA A 53 0.81 0.10 9.95
N VAL A 54 0.02 0.54 8.96
CA VAL A 54 -0.15 -0.22 7.71
C VAL A 54 1.16 -0.36 6.96
N TRP A 55 2.00 0.67 6.90
CA TRP A 55 3.32 0.58 6.29
C TRP A 55 4.23 -0.43 6.98
N ASP A 56 4.29 -0.41 8.32
CA ASP A 56 5.06 -1.40 9.09
C ASP A 56 4.56 -2.84 8.81
N ALA A 57 3.24 -3.02 8.78
CA ALA A 57 2.65 -4.30 8.43
C ALA A 57 2.98 -4.74 6.99
N ILE A 58 3.01 -3.81 6.04
CA ILE A 58 3.40 -4.09 4.65
C ILE A 58 4.86 -4.54 4.57
N GLU A 59 5.78 -3.91 5.30
CA GLU A 59 7.20 -4.31 5.31
C GLU A 59 7.36 -5.76 5.80
N LEU A 60 6.64 -6.14 6.86
CA LEU A 60 6.60 -7.50 7.37
C LEU A 60 6.01 -8.48 6.35
N ARG A 61 4.89 -8.12 5.72
CA ARG A 61 4.24 -8.94 4.67
C ARG A 61 5.11 -9.05 3.42
N HIS A 62 5.87 -8.01 3.08
CA HIS A 62 6.78 -8.00 1.95
C HIS A 62 7.95 -8.96 2.18
N ALA A 63 8.51 -8.99 3.38
CA ALA A 63 9.51 -9.99 3.74
C ALA A 63 8.95 -11.42 3.62
N GLU A 64 7.72 -11.67 4.09
CA GLU A 64 7.06 -12.97 3.92
C GLU A 64 6.80 -13.30 2.43
N PHE A 65 6.30 -12.33 1.67
CA PHE A 65 5.98 -12.48 0.26
C PHE A 65 7.24 -12.80 -0.55
N VAL A 66 8.34 -12.09 -0.34
CA VAL A 66 9.64 -12.37 -0.98
C VAL A 66 10.19 -13.73 -0.58
N ALA A 67 10.01 -14.15 0.68
CA ALA A 67 10.42 -15.47 1.13
C ALA A 67 9.57 -16.60 0.49
N ARG A 68 8.28 -16.34 0.26
CA ARG A 68 7.34 -17.29 -0.39
C ARG A 68 7.40 -17.30 -1.90
N GLN A 69 7.76 -16.17 -2.53
CA GLN A 69 7.84 -16.07 -3.98
C GLN A 69 8.93 -17.03 -4.46
N PRO A 70 8.59 -18.13 -5.16
CA PRO A 70 9.61 -18.92 -5.83
C PRO A 70 10.22 -17.97 -6.84
N LYS A 71 11.52 -17.63 -6.68
CA LYS A 71 12.26 -16.78 -7.62
C LYS A 71 11.85 -17.21 -9.02
N VAL A 72 11.04 -16.41 -9.71
CA VAL A 72 10.66 -16.71 -11.08
C VAL A 72 11.95 -16.58 -11.86
N ARG A 73 12.62 -17.72 -12.04
CA ARG A 73 13.90 -17.82 -12.75
C ARG A 73 13.55 -17.49 -14.20
N ARG A 74 13.76 -16.23 -14.59
CA ARG A 74 13.83 -15.84 -15.99
C ARG A 74 15.23 -16.11 -16.52
#